data_AF-A0A4Z0I1B7-F1
#
_entry.id   AF-A0A4Z0I1B7-F1
#
_cell.length_a   1.000
_cell.length_b   1.000
_cell.length_c   1.000
_cell.angle_alpha   90.00
_cell.angle_beta   90.00
_cell.angle_gamma   90.00
#
_symmetry.space_group_name_H-M   'P 1'
#
loop_
_entity.id
_entity.type
_entity.pdbx_description
1 polymer ?
#
loop_
_entity_poly.entity_id
_entity_poly.type
_entity_poly.pdbx_seq_one_letter_code
_entity_poly.pdbx_strand_id
1 'polypeptide(L)'
;MLALVGDEWTLLVMQQALLGATRYGEFRTRLPISNSVLTRRLGSLTEDGLLQRHRYQERPPRDEYLITARGRALWPVLLSIWEWERHWVPEHRESLPAMRHLRCGADFTPVLTCGSCDAPTTSGEVTAVWGPSGGWHRSLPVVTTRRRSEDDRRDSPSGQFPETMSVLGNRWAFAILVAAFTGTTRFSDFQRVLTAPPASLADRLQTFRANGILITTDEDRQYRLTPKGAAFLPVLVTALAWAQRSFPAVEGPAVLLTHTGHGHLFSPVLTCDQCGERLTGAAVSAVES
;
A
#
# COMPACT_ATOMS: atom_id res chain seq x y z
N MET A 1 -6.01 2.40 -10.08
CA MET A 1 -6.39 2.46 -8.64
C MET A 1 -5.25 1.96 -7.74
N LEU A 2 -4.98 0.66 -7.65
CA LEU A 2 -3.90 0.13 -6.80
C LEU A 2 -2.47 0.47 -7.26
N ALA A 3 -2.29 0.81 -8.55
CA ALA A 3 -1.01 1.27 -9.08
C ALA A 3 -0.48 2.55 -8.39
N LEU A 4 -1.35 3.37 -7.79
CA LEU A 4 -0.95 4.57 -7.04
C LEU A 4 -0.20 4.21 -5.75
N VAL A 5 -0.59 3.12 -5.08
CA VAL A 5 0.07 2.64 -3.86
C VAL A 5 1.34 1.85 -4.18
N GLY A 6 1.49 1.38 -5.43
CA GLY A 6 2.70 0.73 -5.93
C GLY A 6 3.77 1.68 -6.49
N ASP A 7 3.60 3.00 -6.38
CA ASP A 7 4.60 3.97 -6.84
C ASP A 7 5.28 4.66 -5.64
N GLU A 8 6.60 4.47 -5.52
CA GLU A 8 7.39 4.92 -4.35
C GLU A 8 7.26 6.41 -4.14
N TRP A 9 7.45 7.17 -5.21
CA TRP A 9 7.39 8.62 -5.19
C TRP A 9 6.01 9.14 -4.84
N THR A 10 4.95 8.44 -5.25
CA THR A 10 3.58 8.76 -4.82
C THR A 10 3.44 8.63 -3.30
N LEU A 11 3.90 7.52 -2.72
CA LEU A 11 3.84 7.34 -1.27
C LEU A 11 4.67 8.37 -0.50
N LEU A 12 5.88 8.66 -0.99
CA LEU A 12 6.77 9.65 -0.38
C LEU A 12 6.19 11.07 -0.46
N VAL A 13 5.67 11.49 -1.61
CA VAL A 13 5.01 12.81 -1.74
C VAL A 13 3.77 12.88 -0.85
N MET A 14 2.94 11.83 -0.79
CA MET A 14 1.77 11.80 0.08
C MET A 14 2.14 11.81 1.57
N GLN A 15 3.21 11.11 1.97
CA GLN A 15 3.75 11.17 3.32
C GLN A 15 4.14 12.61 3.69
N GLN A 16 4.88 13.30 2.83
CA GLN A 16 5.27 14.69 3.11
C GLN A 16 4.07 15.64 3.17
N ALA A 17 3.05 15.43 2.33
CA ALA A 17 1.81 16.20 2.38
C ALA A 17 1.03 15.97 3.69
N LEU A 18 1.00 14.74 4.20
CA LEU A 18 0.41 14.40 5.50
C LEU A 18 1.19 15.03 6.67
N LEU A 19 2.51 15.17 6.52
CA LEU A 19 3.39 15.90 7.45
C LEU A 19 3.36 17.43 7.22
N GLY A 20 2.37 17.93 6.48
CA GLY A 20 2.10 19.36 6.33
C GLY A 20 2.91 20.08 5.25
N ALA A 21 3.68 19.38 4.41
CA ALA A 21 4.27 20.00 3.23
C ALA A 21 3.15 20.41 2.26
N THR A 22 3.15 21.68 1.85
CA THR A 22 2.14 22.24 0.94
C THR A 22 2.80 22.92 -0.26
N ARG A 23 4.01 23.43 -0.11
CA ARG A 23 4.69 24.20 -1.17
C ARG A 23 5.67 23.32 -1.94
N TYR A 24 5.81 23.57 -3.24
CA TYR A 24 6.78 22.86 -4.09
C TYR A 24 8.19 22.85 -3.50
N GLY A 25 8.64 24.00 -2.97
CA GLY A 25 9.95 24.13 -2.33
C GLY A 25 10.12 23.23 -1.10
N GLU A 26 9.05 23.02 -0.31
CA GLU A 26 9.09 22.13 0.87
C GLU A 26 9.24 20.68 0.45
N PHE A 27 8.45 20.22 -0.53
CA PHE A 27 8.59 18.87 -1.09
C PHE A 27 10.00 18.63 -1.63
N ARG A 28 10.53 19.59 -2.39
CA ARG A 28 11.89 19.51 -2.97
C ARG A 28 12.98 19.45 -1.91
N THR A 29 12.82 20.14 -0.79
CA THR A 29 13.80 20.11 0.30
C THR A 29 13.71 18.83 1.12
N ARG A 30 12.52 18.23 1.26
CA ARG A 30 12.31 17.02 2.08
C ARG A 30 12.52 15.71 1.33
N LEU A 31 12.51 15.73 -0.01
CA LEU A 31 12.62 14.53 -0.85
C LEU A 31 13.84 14.61 -1.78
N PRO A 32 14.63 13.53 -1.90
CA PRO A 32 15.73 13.44 -2.85
C PRO A 32 15.21 13.14 -4.27
N ILE A 33 14.31 14.00 -4.78
CA ILE A 33 13.59 13.82 -6.05
C ILE A 33 13.95 14.92 -7.05
N SER A 34 14.09 14.55 -8.34
CA SER A 34 14.33 15.54 -9.39
C SER A 34 13.09 16.41 -9.66
N ASN A 35 13.31 17.63 -10.17
CA ASN A 35 12.22 18.57 -10.41
C ASN A 35 11.18 18.05 -11.41
N SER A 36 11.63 17.36 -12.46
CA SER A 36 10.75 16.77 -13.48
C SER A 36 9.85 15.69 -12.89
N VAL A 37 10.40 14.81 -12.05
CA VAL A 37 9.64 13.75 -11.39
C VAL A 37 8.67 14.35 -10.37
N LEU A 38 9.10 15.30 -9.54
CA LEU A 38 8.23 15.96 -8.56
C LEU A 38 7.05 16.67 -9.24
N THR A 39 7.31 17.43 -10.31
CA THR A 39 6.27 18.12 -11.06
C THR A 39 5.25 17.13 -11.64
N ARG A 40 5.72 16.05 -12.26
CA ARG A 40 4.85 14.99 -12.81
C ARG A 40 4.00 14.35 -11.72
N ARG A 41 4.58 14.07 -10.55
CA ARG A 41 3.89 13.44 -9.42
C ARG A 41 2.84 14.36 -8.80
N LEU A 42 3.17 15.61 -8.51
CA LEU A 42 2.21 16.59 -7.99
C LEU A 42 1.05 16.82 -8.97
N GLY A 43 1.33 16.84 -10.28
CA GLY A 43 0.31 16.87 -11.33
C GLY A 43 -0.63 15.67 -11.27
N SER A 44 -0.07 14.45 -11.31
CA SER A 44 -0.85 13.20 -11.27
C SER A 44 -1.70 13.10 -10.00
N LEU A 45 -1.13 13.43 -8.84
CA LEU A 45 -1.84 13.44 -7.56
C LEU A 45 -2.97 14.47 -7.50
N THR A 46 -2.84 15.57 -8.23
CA THR A 46 -3.91 16.57 -8.35
C THR A 46 -5.02 16.06 -9.27
N GLU A 47 -4.67 15.46 -10.41
CA GLU A 47 -5.61 14.83 -11.35
C GLU A 47 -6.40 13.69 -10.68
N ASP A 48 -5.74 12.87 -9.86
CA ASP A 48 -6.35 11.79 -9.09
C ASP A 48 -7.13 12.29 -7.85
N GLY A 49 -7.15 13.61 -7.60
CA GLY A 49 -7.87 14.24 -6.50
C GLY A 49 -7.33 13.91 -5.10
N LEU A 50 -6.06 13.52 -5.00
CA LEU A 50 -5.35 13.30 -3.74
C LEU A 50 -4.79 14.58 -3.15
N LEU A 51 -4.39 15.49 -4.04
CA LEU A 51 -4.01 16.86 -3.74
C LEU A 51 -4.94 17.81 -4.50
N GLN A 52 -5.08 19.03 -3.99
CA GLN A 52 -5.74 20.13 -4.66
C GLN A 52 -4.72 21.25 -4.85
N ARG A 53 -4.51 21.65 -6.10
CA ARG A 53 -3.66 22.80 -6.40
C ARG A 53 -4.43 24.10 -6.12
N HIS A 54 -3.86 24.96 -5.29
CA HIS A 54 -4.42 26.27 -4.95
C HIS A 54 -3.41 27.38 -5.27
N ARG A 55 -3.83 28.36 -6.06
CA ARG A 55 -3.04 29.57 -6.37
C ARG A 55 -3.23 30.56 -5.23
N TYR A 56 -2.18 30.81 -4.46
CA TYR A 56 -2.22 31.75 -3.34
C TYR A 56 -1.61 33.13 -3.66
N GLN A 57 -0.92 33.26 -4.79
CA GLN A 57 -0.31 34.51 -5.24
C GLN A 57 -0.33 34.57 -6.77
N GLU A 58 -0.83 35.67 -7.35
CA GLU A 58 -0.93 35.85 -8.81
C GLU A 58 0.35 36.43 -9.45
N ARG A 59 1.13 37.23 -8.71
CA ARG A 59 2.29 37.97 -9.26
C ARG A 59 3.48 37.98 -8.29
N PRO A 60 4.56 37.22 -8.55
CA PRO A 60 4.62 36.10 -9.51
C PRO A 60 3.65 34.97 -9.12
N PRO A 61 3.17 34.15 -10.09
CA PRO A 61 2.28 33.05 -9.79
C PRO A 61 2.91 32.05 -8.81
N ARG A 62 2.27 31.77 -7.66
CA ARG A 62 2.68 30.73 -6.71
C ARG A 62 1.51 29.82 -6.34
N ASP A 63 1.78 28.53 -6.42
CA ASP A 63 0.82 27.47 -6.11
C ASP A 63 1.25 26.71 -4.86
N GLU A 64 0.26 26.24 -4.13
CA GLU A 64 0.40 25.23 -3.09
C GLU A 64 -0.46 24.00 -3.42
N TYR A 65 -0.12 22.87 -2.82
CA TYR A 65 -0.74 21.57 -3.03
C TYR A 65 -1.31 21.10 -1.70
N LEU A 66 -2.63 21.23 -1.55
CA LEU A 66 -3.34 20.95 -0.32
C LEU A 66 -3.87 19.51 -0.32
N ILE A 67 -3.63 18.77 0.76
CA ILE A 67 -4.10 17.39 0.86
C ILE A 67 -5.62 17.32 0.98
N THR A 68 -6.26 16.51 0.13
CA THR A 68 -7.72 16.33 0.12
C THR A 68 -8.16 15.29 1.16
N ALA A 69 -9.47 15.15 1.39
CA ALA A 69 -10.01 14.06 2.20
C ALA A 69 -9.61 12.67 1.65
N ARG A 70 -9.58 12.52 0.31
CA ARG A 70 -9.13 11.29 -0.36
C ARG A 70 -7.65 11.03 -0.11
N GLY A 71 -6.82 12.07 -0.17
CA GLY A 71 -5.40 12.00 0.16
C GLY A 71 -5.15 11.61 1.62
N ARG A 72 -5.88 12.21 2.56
CA ARG A 72 -5.81 11.89 4.00
C ARG A 72 -6.16 10.44 4.29
N ALA A 73 -7.09 9.86 3.52
CA ALA A 73 -7.51 8.48 3.69
C ALA A 73 -6.42 7.44 3.32
N LEU A 74 -5.28 7.84 2.73
CA LEU A 74 -4.12 6.97 2.50
C LEU A 74 -3.30 6.68 3.77
N TRP A 75 -3.50 7.46 4.84
CA TRP A 75 -2.66 7.38 6.03
C TRP A 75 -2.53 5.96 6.64
N PRO A 76 -3.59 5.13 6.76
CA PRO A 76 -3.46 3.77 7.28
C PRO A 76 -2.57 2.87 6.42
N VAL A 77 -2.51 3.12 5.11
CA VAL A 77 -1.65 2.39 4.18
C VAL A 77 -0.19 2.71 4.47
N LEU A 78 0.13 4.01 4.62
CA LEU A 78 1.48 4.47 4.95
C LEU A 78 1.93 3.95 6.32
N LEU A 79 1.07 3.97 7.33
CA LEU A 79 1.39 3.42 8.64
C LEU A 79 1.66 1.90 8.59
N SER A 80 0.86 1.15 7.83
CA SER A 80 1.06 -0.29 7.65
C SER A 80 2.38 -0.60 6.94
N ILE A 81 2.74 0.19 5.92
CA ILE A 81 4.01 0.05 5.19
C ILE A 81 5.18 0.35 6.13
N TRP A 82 5.08 1.44 6.88
CA TRP A 82 6.09 1.85 7.85
C TRP A 82 6.40 0.74 8.86
N GLU A 83 5.36 0.20 9.50
CA GLU A 83 5.53 -0.87 10.49
C GLU A 83 6.14 -2.14 9.86
N TRP A 84 5.64 -2.54 8.68
CA TRP A 84 6.14 -3.74 8.02
C TRP A 84 7.62 -3.60 7.62
N GLU A 85 7.98 -2.48 7.01
CA GLU A 85 9.37 -2.17 6.62
C GLU A 85 10.31 -2.15 7.83
N ARG A 86 9.91 -1.44 8.89
CA ARG A 86 10.69 -1.34 10.13
C ARG A 86 10.95 -2.71 10.77
N HIS A 87 9.97 -3.61 10.71
CA HIS A 87 10.05 -4.91 11.38
C HIS A 87 10.75 -5.99 10.52
N TRP A 88 10.56 -5.97 9.21
CA TRP A 88 10.93 -7.07 8.32
C TRP A 88 12.04 -6.77 7.31
N VAL A 89 12.49 -5.51 7.22
CA VAL A 89 13.60 -5.08 6.36
C VAL A 89 14.77 -4.67 7.24
N PRO A 90 15.84 -5.49 7.33
CA PRO A 90 16.95 -5.26 8.25
C PRO A 90 17.59 -3.88 8.13
N GLU A 91 17.77 -3.39 6.91
CA GLU A 91 18.36 -2.08 6.58
C GLU A 91 17.51 -0.91 7.11
N HIS A 92 16.22 -1.13 7.35
CA HIS A 92 15.28 -0.12 7.82
C HIS A 92 15.03 -0.13 9.32
N ARG A 93 15.45 -1.20 10.00
CA ARG A 93 15.25 -1.33 11.45
C ARG A 93 15.90 -0.20 12.24
N GLU A 94 17.00 0.34 11.73
CA GLU A 94 17.76 1.42 12.37
C GLU A 94 17.39 2.82 11.84
N SER A 95 16.77 2.92 10.66
CA SER A 95 16.47 4.20 10.01
C SER A 95 15.00 4.65 10.14
N LEU A 96 14.07 3.73 10.45
CA LEU A 96 12.67 4.05 10.69
C LEU A 96 12.37 4.14 12.20
N PRO A 97 12.15 5.34 12.76
CA PRO A 97 11.82 5.49 14.17
C PRO A 97 10.52 4.76 14.56
N ALA A 98 10.40 4.45 15.84
CA ALA A 98 9.16 3.99 16.43
C ALA A 98 8.07 5.07 16.30
N MET A 99 6.81 4.64 16.36
CA MET A 99 5.65 5.54 16.35
C MET A 99 5.05 5.62 17.75
N ARG A 100 4.67 6.83 18.16
CA ARG A 100 4.02 7.12 19.43
C ARG A 100 2.55 7.47 19.22
N HIS A 101 1.69 6.88 20.03
CA HIS A 101 0.28 7.19 20.04
C HIS A 101 0.03 8.34 21.02
N LEU A 102 -0.36 9.50 20.51
CA LEU A 102 -0.48 10.74 21.28
C LEU A 102 -1.59 10.70 22.34
N ARG A 103 -2.58 9.80 22.19
CA ARG A 103 -3.67 9.64 23.18
C ARG A 103 -3.21 8.93 24.44
N CYS A 104 -2.48 7.81 24.31
CA CYS A 104 -2.01 7.04 25.46
C CYS A 104 -0.55 7.36 25.86
N GLY A 105 0.19 8.08 25.01
CA GLY A 105 1.58 8.46 25.24
C GLY A 105 2.61 7.34 25.01
N ALA A 106 2.17 6.13 24.67
CA ALA A 106 3.04 4.98 24.49
C ALA A 106 3.51 4.81 23.04
N ASP A 107 4.70 4.26 22.88
CA ASP A 107 5.16 3.72 21.60
C ASP A 107 4.32 2.48 21.27
N PHE A 108 3.91 2.33 20.03
CA PHE A 108 2.94 1.31 19.64
C PHE A 108 3.33 0.59 18.36
N THR A 109 2.80 -0.62 18.21
CA THR A 109 2.73 -1.35 16.93
C THR A 109 1.26 -1.41 16.49
N PRO A 110 0.92 -1.00 15.26
CA PRO A 110 -0.46 -1.04 14.78
C PRO A 110 -0.97 -2.49 14.68
N VAL A 111 -2.13 -2.74 15.28
CA VAL A 111 -2.84 -4.03 15.20
C VAL A 111 -3.96 -3.92 14.19
N LEU A 112 -4.03 -4.86 13.25
CA LEU A 112 -5.16 -4.99 12.33
C LEU A 112 -6.35 -5.61 13.06
N THR A 113 -7.49 -4.92 13.04
CA THR A 113 -8.75 -5.37 13.63
C THR A 113 -9.88 -5.33 12.59
N CYS A 114 -10.90 -6.15 12.82
CA CYS A 114 -12.13 -6.12 12.04
C CYS A 114 -13.05 -5.01 12.55
N GLY A 115 -13.34 -4.00 11.74
CA GLY A 115 -14.25 -2.90 12.12
C GLY A 115 -15.72 -3.30 12.32
N SER A 116 -16.08 -4.57 12.13
CA SER A 116 -17.42 -5.09 12.34
C SER A 116 -17.57 -5.84 13.69
N CYS A 117 -16.47 -6.30 14.30
CA CYS A 117 -16.51 -7.02 15.59
C CYS A 117 -15.34 -6.70 16.54
N ASP A 118 -14.49 -5.75 16.17
CA ASP A 118 -13.32 -5.25 16.90
C ASP A 118 -12.25 -6.29 17.26
N ALA A 119 -12.41 -7.54 16.80
CA ALA A 119 -11.43 -8.60 17.00
C ALA A 119 -10.14 -8.33 16.20
N PRO A 120 -8.95 -8.56 16.78
CA PRO A 120 -7.71 -8.64 16.02
C PRO A 120 -7.80 -9.69 14.91
N THR A 121 -7.16 -9.44 13.78
CA THR A 121 -7.29 -10.30 12.60
C THR A 121 -5.94 -10.56 11.94
N THR A 122 -5.72 -11.82 11.58
CA THR A 122 -4.52 -12.30 10.88
C THR A 122 -4.82 -12.80 9.47
N SER A 123 -3.78 -13.21 8.74
CA SER A 123 -3.87 -13.66 7.34
C SER A 123 -4.84 -14.81 7.11
N GLY A 124 -4.90 -15.77 8.03
CA GLY A 124 -5.77 -16.94 7.94
C GLY A 124 -7.25 -16.67 8.26
N GLU A 125 -7.56 -15.48 8.77
CA GLU A 125 -8.90 -15.11 9.23
C GLU A 125 -9.64 -14.20 8.25
N VAL A 126 -9.02 -13.87 7.12
CA VAL A 126 -9.62 -13.07 6.06
C VAL A 126 -9.69 -13.87 4.78
N THR A 127 -10.91 -14.03 4.27
CA THR A 127 -11.14 -14.58 2.93
C THR A 127 -11.50 -13.45 1.98
N ALA A 128 -11.12 -13.60 0.71
CA ALA A 128 -11.36 -12.62 -0.34
C ALA A 128 -11.95 -13.30 -1.56
N VAL A 129 -13.01 -12.73 -2.09
CA VAL A 129 -13.60 -13.12 -3.37
C VAL A 129 -13.70 -11.88 -4.25
N TRP A 130 -13.66 -12.08 -5.56
CA TRP A 130 -13.95 -10.99 -6.49
C TRP A 130 -15.38 -10.48 -6.25
N GLY A 131 -15.52 -9.16 -6.10
CA GLY A 131 -16.81 -8.51 -6.09
C GLY A 131 -17.30 -8.21 -7.52
N PRO A 132 -18.46 -7.56 -7.67
CA PRO A 132 -19.11 -7.40 -8.97
C PRO A 132 -18.31 -6.55 -9.98
N SER A 133 -17.51 -5.59 -9.51
CA SER A 133 -16.61 -4.79 -10.35
C SER A 133 -15.20 -5.40 -10.47
N GLY A 134 -14.98 -6.51 -9.77
CA GLY A 134 -13.71 -7.21 -9.68
C GLY A 134 -13.38 -8.08 -10.88
N GLY A 135 -12.14 -8.54 -10.92
CA GLY A 135 -11.65 -9.47 -11.92
C GLY A 135 -10.31 -9.04 -12.49
N TRP A 136 -9.55 -10.03 -12.93
CA TRP A 136 -8.21 -9.81 -13.46
C TRP A 136 -8.20 -8.89 -14.68
N HIS A 137 -9.13 -9.07 -15.61
CA HIS A 137 -9.23 -8.26 -16.83
C HIS A 137 -9.45 -6.77 -16.57
N ARG A 138 -10.20 -6.40 -15.52
CA ARG A 138 -10.42 -5.00 -15.10
C ARG A 138 -9.31 -4.47 -14.19
N SER A 139 -8.54 -5.39 -13.60
CA SER A 139 -7.29 -5.07 -12.90
C SER A 139 -6.13 -4.85 -13.87
N LEU A 140 -6.29 -5.20 -15.16
CA LEU A 140 -5.40 -4.78 -16.23
C LEU A 140 -5.59 -3.27 -16.47
N PRO A 141 -4.55 -2.44 -16.45
CA PRO A 141 -4.68 -1.07 -16.92
C PRO A 141 -5.11 -1.07 -18.40
N VAL A 142 -6.12 -0.26 -18.73
CA VAL A 142 -6.49 0.03 -20.12
C VAL A 142 -5.45 1.05 -20.64
N VAL A 143 -4.65 0.63 -21.62
CA VAL A 143 -3.63 1.37 -22.41
C VAL A 143 -2.14 1.20 -22.03
N THR A 144 -1.43 0.63 -23.02
CA THR A 144 0.01 0.50 -23.34
C THR A 144 1.05 0.79 -22.27
N THR A 145 1.76 -0.26 -21.87
CA THR A 145 3.18 -0.18 -21.49
C THR A 145 3.99 0.45 -22.62
N ARG A 146 4.23 1.76 -22.53
CA ARG A 146 5.51 2.28 -22.99
C ARG A 146 6.54 1.59 -22.10
N ARG A 147 7.37 0.75 -22.72
CA ARG A 147 8.54 0.11 -22.12
C ARG A 147 9.21 1.15 -21.21
N ARG A 148 9.27 0.91 -19.90
CA ARG A 148 10.02 1.74 -18.95
C ARG A 148 11.41 1.91 -19.58
N SER A 149 11.78 3.11 -20.01
CA SER A 149 13.13 3.38 -20.49
C SER A 149 14.07 3.12 -19.32
N GLU A 150 15.19 2.45 -19.59
CA GLU A 150 16.22 2.12 -18.60
C GLU A 150 16.74 3.34 -17.81
N ASP A 151 16.47 4.55 -18.31
CA ASP A 151 16.75 5.83 -17.69
C ASP A 151 15.99 6.08 -16.36
N ASP A 152 14.72 5.65 -16.26
CA ASP A 152 13.89 5.87 -15.04
C ASP A 152 14.35 4.95 -13.87
N ARG A 153 15.21 3.95 -14.13
CA ARG A 153 15.84 3.10 -13.10
C ARG A 153 17.10 3.73 -12.51
N ARG A 154 17.75 4.67 -13.22
CA ARG A 154 18.99 5.32 -12.74
C ARG A 154 18.73 6.46 -11.76
N ASP A 155 17.48 6.94 -11.68
CA ASP A 155 17.08 8.11 -10.87
C ASP A 155 16.32 7.76 -9.57
N SER A 156 16.33 6.50 -9.13
CA SER A 156 15.89 6.11 -7.77
C SER A 156 17.10 5.81 -6.86
N PRO A 157 17.74 6.82 -6.25
CA PRO A 157 18.75 6.61 -5.22
C PRO A 157 18.19 6.68 -3.78
N SER A 158 16.87 6.80 -3.57
CA SER A 158 16.32 7.08 -2.23
C SER A 158 16.38 5.92 -1.24
N GLY A 159 16.23 4.66 -1.69
CA GLY A 159 16.40 3.48 -0.84
C GLY A 159 15.52 3.43 0.42
N GLN A 160 14.39 4.15 0.47
CA GLN A 160 13.61 4.32 1.70
C GLN A 160 12.48 3.29 1.86
N PHE A 161 12.01 2.66 0.77
CA PHE A 161 11.03 1.55 0.76
C PHE A 161 11.27 0.56 -0.41
N PRO A 162 12.49 0.01 -0.61
CA PRO A 162 12.82 -0.76 -1.80
C PRO A 162 12.07 -2.10 -1.84
N GLU A 163 11.81 -2.71 -0.69
CA GLU A 163 11.10 -3.98 -0.57
C GLU A 163 9.60 -3.82 -0.78
N THR A 164 8.95 -2.81 -0.17
CA THR A 164 7.54 -2.51 -0.47
C THR A 164 7.35 -2.19 -1.94
N MET A 165 8.31 -1.57 -2.61
CA MET A 165 8.25 -1.35 -4.07
C MET A 165 8.54 -2.61 -4.88
N SER A 166 9.40 -3.50 -4.39
CA SER A 166 9.58 -4.83 -4.95
C SER A 166 8.29 -5.65 -4.83
N VAL A 167 7.52 -5.49 -3.74
CA VAL A 167 6.29 -6.22 -3.38
C VAL A 167 4.99 -5.57 -3.87
N LEU A 168 4.91 -4.25 -4.06
CA LEU A 168 3.73 -3.53 -4.58
C LEU A 168 3.96 -2.89 -5.96
N GLY A 169 5.21 -2.62 -6.33
CA GLY A 169 5.56 -1.78 -7.48
C GLY A 169 5.44 -2.41 -8.86
N ASN A 170 4.74 -3.54 -8.95
CA ASN A 170 4.27 -4.05 -10.22
C ASN A 170 2.82 -4.56 -10.14
N ARG A 171 2.12 -4.29 -11.24
CA ARG A 171 0.68 -4.33 -11.54
C ARG A 171 -0.10 -5.61 -11.16
N TRP A 172 0.55 -6.70 -10.78
CA TRP A 172 -0.09 -8.00 -10.48
C TRP A 172 0.09 -8.46 -9.03
N ALA A 173 0.94 -7.76 -8.29
CA ALA A 173 1.39 -8.20 -6.99
C ALA A 173 0.23 -8.32 -6.00
N PHE A 174 -0.65 -7.33 -6.04
CA PHE A 174 -1.79 -7.26 -5.15
C PHE A 174 -2.73 -8.46 -5.30
N ALA A 175 -3.11 -8.79 -6.53
CA ALA A 175 -4.04 -9.88 -6.81
C ALA A 175 -3.46 -11.25 -6.44
N ILE A 176 -2.16 -11.47 -6.71
CA ILE A 176 -1.47 -12.71 -6.33
C ILE A 176 -1.34 -12.83 -4.81
N LEU A 177 -0.99 -11.74 -4.12
CA LEU A 177 -0.92 -11.77 -2.67
C LEU A 177 -2.30 -12.02 -2.07
N VAL A 178 -3.35 -11.33 -2.51
CA VAL A 178 -4.73 -11.61 -2.07
C VAL A 178 -5.07 -13.09 -2.27
N ALA A 179 -4.82 -13.66 -3.45
CA ALA A 179 -5.05 -15.08 -3.69
C ALA A 179 -4.26 -15.98 -2.74
N ALA A 180 -2.99 -15.67 -2.47
CA ALA A 180 -2.15 -16.41 -1.53
C ALA A 180 -2.67 -16.32 -0.08
N PHE A 181 -3.10 -15.14 0.35
CA PHE A 181 -3.72 -14.90 1.66
C PHE A 181 -5.01 -15.71 1.84
N THR A 182 -5.79 -15.87 0.77
CA THR A 182 -7.01 -16.70 0.78
C THR A 182 -6.77 -18.21 0.65
N GLY A 183 -5.51 -18.66 0.71
CA GLY A 183 -5.16 -20.08 0.68
C GLY A 183 -4.90 -20.66 -0.71
N THR A 184 -4.74 -19.84 -1.75
CA THR A 184 -4.26 -20.32 -3.06
C THR A 184 -2.78 -20.66 -2.95
N THR A 185 -2.43 -21.94 -3.13
CA THR A 185 -1.04 -22.41 -2.97
C THR A 185 -0.42 -22.98 -4.23
N ARG A 186 -1.20 -23.41 -5.23
CA ARG A 186 -0.67 -24.03 -6.46
C ARG A 186 -0.64 -23.05 -7.62
N PHE A 187 0.38 -23.17 -8.48
CA PHE A 187 0.51 -22.33 -9.68
C PHE A 187 -0.75 -22.39 -10.56
N SER A 188 -1.27 -23.60 -10.82
CA SER A 188 -2.49 -23.80 -11.62
C SER A 188 -3.72 -23.13 -11.01
N ASP A 189 -3.82 -23.11 -9.68
CA ASP A 189 -4.93 -22.45 -8.99
C ASP A 189 -4.80 -20.93 -9.06
N PHE A 190 -3.60 -20.37 -8.92
CA PHE A 190 -3.37 -18.95 -9.18
C PHE A 190 -3.78 -18.58 -10.61
N GLN A 191 -3.36 -19.35 -11.61
CA GLN A 191 -3.76 -19.08 -13.00
C GLN A 191 -5.27 -19.13 -13.20
N ARG A 192 -5.94 -20.10 -12.57
CA ARG A 192 -7.40 -20.27 -12.69
C ARG A 192 -8.17 -19.16 -11.99
N VAL A 193 -7.84 -18.88 -10.72
CA VAL A 193 -8.51 -17.86 -9.90
C VAL A 193 -8.27 -16.46 -10.45
N LEU A 194 -7.04 -16.19 -10.88
CA LEU A 194 -6.65 -14.89 -11.39
C LEU A 194 -6.81 -14.78 -12.90
N THR A 195 -7.12 -15.83 -13.66
CA THR A 195 -7.11 -15.75 -15.15
C THR A 195 -5.81 -15.11 -15.69
N ALA A 196 -4.68 -15.37 -15.03
CA ALA A 196 -3.42 -14.67 -15.25
C ALA A 196 -2.55 -15.36 -16.32
N PRO A 197 -1.89 -14.61 -17.23
CA PRO A 197 -0.92 -15.19 -18.16
C PRO A 197 0.22 -15.91 -17.41
N PRO A 198 0.57 -17.16 -17.77
CA PRO A 198 1.54 -17.96 -17.03
C PRO A 198 2.88 -17.26 -16.81
N ALA A 199 3.42 -16.60 -17.84
CA ALA A 199 4.70 -15.90 -17.75
C ALA A 199 4.69 -14.75 -16.72
N SER A 200 3.61 -13.96 -16.68
CA SER A 200 3.47 -12.85 -15.73
C SER A 200 3.29 -13.34 -14.29
N LEU A 201 2.58 -14.45 -14.10
CA LEU A 201 2.42 -15.07 -12.80
C LEU A 201 3.75 -15.67 -12.30
N ALA A 202 4.49 -16.36 -13.17
CA ALA A 202 5.76 -17.00 -12.84
C ALA A 202 6.82 -15.97 -12.39
N ASP A 203 7.01 -14.91 -13.17
CA ASP A 203 7.90 -13.78 -12.85
C ASP A 203 7.58 -13.19 -11.46
N ARG A 204 6.28 -13.05 -11.16
CA ARG A 204 5.85 -12.44 -9.91
C ARG A 204 6.02 -13.36 -8.70
N LEU A 205 5.67 -14.63 -8.84
CA LEU A 205 5.90 -15.62 -7.79
C LEU A 205 7.40 -15.77 -7.49
N GLN A 206 8.26 -15.70 -8.52
CA GLN A 206 9.70 -15.67 -8.33
C GLN A 206 10.15 -14.42 -7.56
N THR A 207 9.61 -13.24 -7.89
CA THR A 207 9.89 -12.00 -7.14
C THR A 207 9.50 -12.16 -5.67
N PHE A 208 8.31 -12.66 -5.36
CA PHE A 208 7.89 -12.88 -3.97
C PHE A 208 8.78 -13.85 -3.21
N ARG A 209 9.30 -14.88 -3.89
CA ARG A 209 10.29 -15.79 -3.29
C ARG A 209 11.61 -15.10 -3.00
N ALA A 210 12.11 -14.31 -3.96
CA ALA A 210 13.37 -13.59 -3.80
C ALA A 210 13.34 -12.60 -2.62
N ASN A 211 12.18 -11.98 -2.34
CA ASN A 211 12.02 -11.08 -1.18
C ASN A 211 11.58 -11.81 0.11
N GLY A 212 11.50 -13.15 0.09
CA GLY A 212 11.09 -13.94 1.25
C GLY A 212 9.62 -13.78 1.66
N ILE A 213 8.75 -13.32 0.77
CA ILE A 213 7.29 -13.22 1.00
C ILE A 213 6.62 -14.59 0.86
N LEU A 214 7.03 -15.35 -0.14
CA LEU A 214 6.58 -16.71 -0.38
C LEU A 214 7.75 -17.68 -0.32
N ILE A 215 7.49 -18.89 0.12
CA ILE A 215 8.39 -20.03 -0.05
C ILE A 215 7.71 -21.08 -0.92
N THR A 216 8.52 -21.94 -1.54
CA THR A 216 8.05 -23.12 -2.24
C THR A 216 8.69 -24.33 -1.58
N THR A 217 7.90 -25.34 -1.26
CA THR A 217 8.41 -26.64 -0.79
C THR A 217 8.72 -27.53 -2.00
N ASP A 218 9.91 -28.12 -2.03
CA ASP A 218 10.38 -28.90 -3.20
C ASP A 218 9.53 -30.15 -3.46
N GLU A 219 8.91 -30.72 -2.43
CA GLU A 219 8.11 -31.95 -2.51
C GLU A 219 6.74 -31.73 -3.19
N ASP A 220 6.12 -30.58 -2.97
CA ASP A 220 4.72 -30.32 -3.36
C ASP A 220 4.53 -29.21 -4.39
N ARG A 221 5.60 -28.46 -4.73
CA ARG A 221 5.54 -27.27 -5.60
C ARG A 221 4.46 -26.25 -5.19
N GLN A 222 4.14 -26.20 -3.90
CA GLN A 222 3.14 -25.29 -3.32
C GLN A 222 3.82 -24.03 -2.81
N TYR A 223 3.24 -22.88 -3.16
CA TYR A 223 3.58 -21.57 -2.63
C TYR A 223 2.88 -21.36 -1.29
N ARG A 224 3.65 -21.02 -0.27
CA ARG A 224 3.16 -20.71 1.08
C ARG A 224 3.70 -19.36 1.54
N LEU A 225 2.88 -18.61 2.25
CA LEU A 225 3.32 -17.37 2.91
C LEU A 225 4.34 -17.71 4.00
N THR A 226 5.43 -16.95 4.04
CA THR A 226 6.33 -16.92 5.19
C THR A 226 5.73 -16.06 6.31
N PRO A 227 6.32 -16.02 7.51
CA PRO A 227 5.95 -15.02 8.53
C PRO A 227 6.05 -13.58 8.01
N LYS A 228 7.11 -13.26 7.25
CA LYS A 228 7.31 -11.95 6.60
C LYS A 228 6.18 -11.62 5.62
N GLY A 229 5.81 -12.60 4.79
CA GLY A 229 4.71 -12.47 3.84
C GLY A 229 3.37 -12.32 4.54
N ALA A 230 3.09 -13.12 5.56
CA ALA A 230 1.85 -13.06 6.33
C ALA A 230 1.66 -11.69 7.02
N ALA A 231 2.74 -11.10 7.54
CA ALA A 231 2.74 -9.77 8.15
C ALA A 231 2.44 -8.63 7.17
N PHE A 232 2.44 -8.87 5.86
CA PHE A 232 2.11 -7.87 4.84
C PHE A 232 0.59 -7.65 4.67
N LEU A 233 -0.26 -8.46 5.33
CA LEU A 233 -1.70 -8.35 5.24
C LEU A 233 -2.24 -6.94 5.50
N PRO A 234 -1.84 -6.21 6.58
CA PRO A 234 -2.38 -4.88 6.87
C PRO A 234 -2.15 -3.89 5.73
N VAL A 235 -0.98 -3.94 5.09
CA VAL A 235 -0.66 -3.11 3.91
C VAL A 235 -1.65 -3.36 2.79
N LEU A 236 -1.93 -4.64 2.50
CA LEU A 236 -2.83 -5.00 1.41
C LEU A 236 -4.26 -4.60 1.68
N VAL A 237 -4.81 -4.99 2.83
CA VAL A 237 -6.23 -4.76 3.12
C VAL A 237 -6.53 -3.28 3.30
N THR A 238 -5.62 -2.51 3.90
CA THR A 238 -5.79 -1.05 4.02
C THR A 238 -5.69 -0.37 2.65
N ALA A 239 -4.77 -0.78 1.78
CA ALA A 239 -4.66 -0.27 0.42
C ALA A 239 -5.91 -0.57 -0.43
N LEU A 240 -6.43 -1.79 -0.35
CA LEU A 240 -7.68 -2.18 -1.02
C LEU A 240 -8.87 -1.38 -0.49
N ALA A 241 -9.02 -1.31 0.83
CA ALA A 241 -10.12 -0.57 1.44
C ALA A 241 -10.06 0.91 1.07
N TRP A 242 -8.86 1.51 1.03
CA TRP A 242 -8.69 2.87 0.54
C TRP A 242 -9.06 3.00 -0.94
N ALA A 243 -8.58 2.11 -1.81
CA ALA A 243 -8.83 2.18 -3.24
C ALA A 243 -10.32 2.08 -3.57
N GLN A 244 -11.02 1.13 -2.95
CA GLN A 244 -12.46 0.91 -3.18
C GLN A 244 -13.32 2.08 -2.66
N ARG A 245 -12.92 2.73 -1.56
CA ARG A 245 -13.62 3.94 -1.06
C ARG A 245 -13.33 5.17 -1.91
N SER A 246 -12.10 5.31 -2.39
CA SER A 246 -11.64 6.50 -3.11
C SER A 246 -12.11 6.53 -4.55
N PHE A 247 -12.28 5.35 -5.14
CA PHE A 247 -12.67 5.12 -6.53
C PHE A 247 -13.81 4.10 -6.59
N PRO A 248 -15.02 4.47 -6.13
CA PRO A 248 -16.16 3.57 -6.13
C PRO A 248 -16.59 3.26 -7.57
N ALA A 249 -16.82 1.97 -7.87
CA ALA A 249 -17.47 1.54 -9.10
C ALA A 249 -18.98 1.44 -8.89
N VAL A 250 -19.76 1.72 -9.94
CA VAL A 250 -21.24 1.69 -9.89
C VAL A 250 -21.73 0.28 -9.57
N GLU A 251 -21.02 -0.73 -10.06
CA GLU A 251 -21.35 -2.14 -9.88
C GLU A 251 -21.07 -2.66 -8.46
N GLY A 252 -20.32 -1.90 -7.63
CA GLY A 252 -19.93 -2.28 -6.27
C GLY A 252 -18.43 -2.50 -6.09
N PRO A 253 -17.98 -3.10 -4.97
CA PRO A 253 -16.57 -3.27 -4.67
C PRO A 253 -15.89 -4.28 -5.59
N ALA A 254 -14.59 -4.10 -5.82
CA ALA A 254 -13.79 -5.00 -6.66
C ALA A 254 -13.47 -6.31 -5.96
N VAL A 255 -13.31 -6.28 -4.64
CA VAL A 255 -13.00 -7.43 -3.79
C VAL A 255 -13.85 -7.33 -2.54
N LEU A 256 -14.54 -8.42 -2.23
CA LEU A 256 -15.27 -8.60 -0.98
C LEU A 256 -14.38 -9.37 -0.02
N LEU A 257 -14.05 -8.73 1.11
CA LEU A 257 -13.32 -9.38 2.20
C LEU A 257 -14.33 -9.85 3.25
N THR A 258 -14.18 -11.08 3.73
CA THR A 258 -15.02 -11.66 4.78
C THR A 258 -14.13 -12.14 5.92
N HIS A 259 -14.47 -11.75 7.15
CA HIS A 259 -13.76 -12.22 8.33
C HIS A 259 -14.34 -13.58 8.75
N THR A 260 -13.50 -14.61 8.80
CA THR A 260 -13.94 -16.00 8.99
C THR A 260 -14.50 -16.24 10.39
N GLY A 261 -14.04 -15.49 11.40
CA GLY A 261 -14.51 -15.63 12.78
C GLY A 261 -16.00 -15.35 12.98
N HIS A 262 -16.63 -14.53 12.12
CA HIS A 262 -18.05 -14.21 12.22
C HIS A 262 -18.84 -14.21 10.90
N GLY A 263 -18.19 -14.49 9.76
CA GLY A 263 -18.84 -14.60 8.46
C GLY A 263 -19.35 -13.29 7.84
N HIS A 264 -19.06 -12.12 8.44
CA HIS A 264 -19.45 -10.82 7.92
C HIS A 264 -18.33 -10.13 7.14
N LEU A 265 -18.69 -9.06 6.42
CA LEU A 265 -17.74 -8.25 5.67
C LEU A 265 -16.66 -7.69 6.60
N PHE A 266 -15.41 -7.91 6.20
CA PHE A 266 -14.22 -7.41 6.87
C PHE A 266 -13.92 -5.98 6.42
N SER A 267 -13.94 -5.05 7.37
CA SER A 267 -13.45 -3.69 7.18
C SER A 267 -12.17 -3.49 7.98
N PRO A 268 -11.01 -3.26 7.36
CA PRO A 268 -9.76 -3.15 8.10
C PRO A 268 -9.71 -1.86 8.90
N VAL A 269 -9.38 -1.99 10.18
CA VAL A 269 -9.12 -0.89 11.12
C VAL A 269 -7.76 -1.14 11.76
N LEU A 270 -6.97 -0.07 11.96
CA LEU A 270 -5.72 -0.14 12.72
C LEU A 270 -5.99 0.39 14.13
N THR A 271 -5.63 -0.38 15.15
CA THR A 271 -5.74 -0.02 16.57
C THR A 271 -4.37 -0.04 17.24
N CYS A 272 -4.25 0.68 18.35
CA CYS A 272 -3.05 0.71 19.17
C CYS A 272 -2.97 -0.59 20.01
N ASP A 273 -1.84 -1.30 19.97
CA ASP A 273 -1.60 -2.48 20.81
C ASP A 273 -1.55 -2.15 22.31
N GLN A 274 -1.26 -0.89 22.68
CA GLN A 274 -1.14 -0.47 24.08
C GLN A 274 -2.47 -0.10 24.74
N CYS A 275 -3.43 0.44 23.98
CA CYS A 275 -4.70 0.94 24.56
C CYS A 275 -5.96 0.49 23.81
N GLY A 276 -5.83 -0.22 22.69
CA GLY A 276 -6.95 -0.69 21.87
C GLY A 276 -7.67 0.39 21.06
N GLU A 277 -7.37 1.68 21.26
CA GLU A 277 -8.04 2.76 20.53
C GLU A 277 -7.68 2.75 19.03
N ARG A 278 -8.64 3.15 18.20
CA ARG A 278 -8.45 3.30 16.76
C ARG A 278 -7.41 4.37 16.45
N LEU A 279 -6.43 4.01 15.65
CA LEU A 279 -5.36 4.90 15.23
C LEU A 279 -5.83 5.84 14.11
N THR A 280 -5.46 7.11 14.22
CA THR A 280 -5.69 8.15 13.20
C THR A 280 -4.43 8.98 13.01
N GLY A 281 -4.24 9.55 11.82
CA GLY A 281 -3.00 10.30 11.53
C GLY A 281 -2.76 11.52 12.41
N ALA A 282 -3.80 12.14 12.95
CA ALA A 282 -3.66 13.26 13.88
C ALA A 282 -3.24 12.80 15.30
N ALA A 283 -3.35 11.52 15.62
CA ALA A 283 -3.06 10.95 16.93
C ALA A 283 -1.74 10.17 16.97
N VAL A 284 -0.92 10.24 15.92
CA VAL A 284 0.34 9.48 15.79
C VAL A 284 1.48 10.41 15.42
N SER A 285 2.63 10.25 16.07
CA SER A 285 3.88 10.94 15.72
C SER A 285 5.04 9.95 15.68
N ALA A 286 6.06 10.25 14.87
CA ALA A 286 7.34 9.55 14.99
C ALA A 286 8.01 9.94 16.31
N VAL A 287 8.71 8.99 16.95
CA VAL A 287 9.57 9.28 18.10
C VAL A 287 10.83 9.95 17.57
N GLU A 288 11.11 11.17 18.05
CA GLU A 288 12.36 11.87 17.75
C GLU A 288 13.52 11.10 18.39
N SER A 289 14.49 10.70 17.58
CA SER A 289 15.73 10.00 17.98
C SER A 289 16.79 10.98 18.45
#